data_AF-A0A6G1RY38-F1
#
_entry.id   AF-A0A6G1RY38-F1
#
_cell.length_a   1.000
_cell.length_b   1.000
_cell.length_c   1.000
_cell.angle_alpha   90.00
_cell.angle_beta   90.00
_cell.angle_gamma   90.00
#
_symmetry.space_group_name_H-M   'P 1'
#
loop_
_entity.id
_entity.type
_entity.pdbx_description
1 polymer ?
#
loop_
_entity_poly.entity_id
_entity_poly.type
_entity_poly.pdbx_seq_one_letter_code
_entity_poly.pdbx_strand_id
1 'polypeptide(L)'
;LIFRNKDGLGIKMPDPDFTVRDVKLLVGSRRIVDVMDVNTQRGVEMSMSQFVRYYETPEAQREKLYNVISLEFSHTKLENIVKRPNVVDLVDWVDNMWPQHLKE
;
A
#
# COMPACT_ATOMS: atom_id res chain seq x y z
N LEU A 1 -16.75 0.56 -12.24
CA LEU A 1 -17.85 0.48 -11.25
C LEU A 1 -17.46 1.34 -10.04
N ILE A 2 -18.41 2.01 -9.40
CA ILE A 2 -18.18 2.76 -8.16
C ILE A 2 -19.17 2.23 -7.12
N PHE A 3 -18.67 1.88 -5.94
CA PHE A 3 -19.48 1.41 -4.81
C PHE A 3 -19.44 2.46 -3.71
N ARG A 4 -20.59 3.04 -3.36
CA ARG A 4 -20.67 4.08 -2.32
C ARG A 4 -20.58 3.51 -0.89
N ASN A 5 -20.84 2.22 -0.74
CA ASN A 5 -20.76 1.49 0.52
C ASN A 5 -20.05 0.14 0.28
N LYS A 6 -19.37 -0.36 1.31
CA LYS A 6 -18.66 -1.64 1.34
C LYS A 6 -19.57 -2.86 1.55
N ASP A 7 -20.82 -2.65 1.96
CA ASP A 7 -21.76 -3.74 2.25
C ASP A 7 -21.88 -4.72 1.08
N GLY A 8 -21.78 -6.01 1.39
CA GLY A 8 -21.83 -7.09 0.40
C GLY A 8 -20.55 -7.33 -0.42
N LEU A 9 -19.54 -6.43 -0.36
CA LEU A 9 -18.28 -6.63 -1.12
C LEU A 9 -17.34 -7.66 -0.48
N GLY A 10 -17.46 -7.89 0.83
CA GLY A 10 -16.56 -8.77 1.58
C GLY A 10 -15.15 -8.21 1.79
N ILE A 11 -14.96 -6.91 1.59
CA ILE A 11 -13.66 -6.25 1.85
C ILE A 11 -13.37 -6.17 3.36
N LYS A 12 -12.08 -6.12 3.68
CA LYS A 12 -11.57 -5.79 5.02
C LYS A 12 -10.57 -4.66 4.87
N MET A 13 -10.65 -3.66 5.75
CA MET A 13 -9.72 -2.54 5.80
C MET A 13 -9.29 -2.32 7.26
N PRO A 14 -8.13 -1.67 7.49
CA PRO A 14 -7.73 -1.23 8.82
C PRO A 14 -8.74 -0.26 9.45
N ASP A 15 -8.49 0.08 10.72
CA ASP A 15 -9.26 1.09 11.44
C ASP A 15 -9.26 2.45 10.70
N PRO A 16 -10.35 3.24 10.77
CA PRO A 16 -10.39 4.57 10.14
C PRO A 16 -9.27 5.52 10.58
N ASP A 17 -8.72 5.37 11.79
CA ASP A 17 -7.61 6.19 12.29
C ASP A 17 -6.23 5.69 11.87
N PHE A 18 -6.16 4.66 11.02
CA PHE A 18 -4.91 4.05 10.55
C PHE A 18 -4.05 5.03 9.74
N THR A 19 -2.76 5.10 10.06
CA THR A 19 -1.85 6.12 9.53
C THR A 19 -0.72 5.54 8.67
N VAL A 20 -0.01 6.41 7.95
CA VAL A 20 1.22 6.03 7.21
C VAL A 20 2.32 5.54 8.16
N ARG A 21 2.31 5.97 9.43
CA ARG A 21 3.21 5.45 10.47
C ARG A 21 2.89 4.00 10.80
N ASP A 22 1.61 3.62 10.84
CA ASP A 22 1.18 2.23 11.06
C ASP A 22 1.55 1.34 9.87
N VAL A 23 1.43 1.86 8.64
CA VAL A 23 1.96 1.18 7.44
C VAL A 23 3.43 0.83 7.65
N LYS A 24 4.27 1.80 8.01
CA LYS A 24 5.71 1.57 8.28
C LYS A 24 5.94 0.50 9.36
N LEU A 25 5.14 0.45 10.42
CA LEU A 25 5.27 -0.58 11.47
C LEU A 25 4.97 -1.98 10.93
N LEU A 26 4.01 -2.10 10.01
CA LEU A 26 3.57 -3.39 9.46
C LEU A 26 4.41 -3.88 8.28
N VAL A 27 4.92 -2.97 7.44
CA VAL A 27 5.75 -3.31 6.26
C VAL A 27 7.26 -3.26 6.55
N GLY A 28 7.67 -2.61 7.64
CA GLY A 28 9.06 -2.52 8.09
C GLY A 28 9.72 -1.17 7.78
N SER A 29 10.38 -0.58 8.80
CA SER A 29 10.98 0.76 8.71
C SER A 29 12.06 0.91 7.64
N ARG A 30 12.89 -0.12 7.45
CA ARG A 30 14.02 -0.11 6.50
C ARG A 30 13.63 -0.57 5.09
N ARG A 31 12.36 -0.95 4.87
CA ARG A 31 11.89 -1.36 3.53
C ARG A 31 12.10 -0.20 2.57
N ILE A 32 12.77 -0.46 1.45
CA ILE A 32 12.93 0.51 0.37
C ILE A 32 11.61 0.59 -0.40
N VAL A 33 11.21 1.80 -0.74
CA VAL A 33 10.02 2.08 -1.54
C VAL A 33 10.36 2.97 -2.71
N ASP A 34 9.71 2.68 -3.84
CA ASP A 34 9.74 3.54 -5.01
C ASP A 34 8.85 4.75 -4.77
N VAL A 35 9.46 5.92 -4.84
CA VAL A 35 8.81 7.21 -4.66
C VAL A 35 8.92 7.98 -5.96
N MET A 36 7.84 8.58 -6.40
CA MET A 36 7.82 9.41 -7.60
C MET A 36 7.90 10.88 -7.22
N ASP A 37 8.86 11.61 -7.78
CA ASP A 37 8.85 13.07 -7.80
C ASP A 37 7.78 13.52 -8.81
N VAL A 38 6.65 14.03 -8.30
CA VAL A 38 5.46 14.31 -9.11
C VAL A 38 5.74 15.35 -10.19
N ASN A 39 6.65 16.29 -9.96
CA ASN A 39 6.94 17.34 -10.94
C ASN A 39 7.76 16.80 -12.12
N THR A 40 8.66 15.86 -11.86
CA THR A 40 9.58 15.33 -12.89
C THR A 40 9.17 13.98 -13.45
N GLN A 41 8.21 13.30 -12.80
CA GLN A 41 7.81 11.92 -13.07
C GLN A 41 8.98 10.92 -12.97
N ARG A 42 10.06 11.29 -12.26
CA ARG A 42 11.22 10.43 -12.04
C ARG A 42 11.07 9.66 -10.73
N GLY A 43 11.46 8.38 -10.78
CA GLY A 43 11.55 7.53 -9.61
C GLY A 43 12.78 7.85 -8.77
N VAL A 44 12.60 7.85 -7.45
CA VAL A 44 13.65 7.87 -6.42
C VAL A 44 13.31 6.81 -5.39
N GLU A 45 14.34 6.21 -4.79
CA GLU A 45 14.15 5.23 -3.73
C GLU A 45 14.40 5.85 -2.36
N MET A 46 13.62 5.46 -1.36
CA MET A 46 13.93 5.77 0.04
C MET A 46 13.33 4.71 0.98
N SER A 47 13.80 4.68 2.22
CA SER A 47 13.19 3.82 3.25
C SER A 47 11.78 4.29 3.63
N MET A 48 10.93 3.36 4.06
CA MET A 48 9.63 3.69 4.67
C MET A 48 9.74 4.67 5.85
N SER A 49 10.83 4.63 6.64
CA SER A 49 11.08 5.66 7.65
C SER A 49 11.28 7.07 7.06
N GLN A 50 12.02 7.20 5.97
CA GLN A 50 12.22 8.48 5.29
C GLN A 50 10.91 8.97 4.68
N PHE A 51 10.13 8.08 4.07
CA PHE A 51 8.84 8.44 3.49
C PHE A 51 7.83 8.86 4.57
N VAL A 52 7.72 8.16 5.70
CA VAL A 52 6.87 8.59 6.83
C VAL A 52 7.29 9.96 7.32
N ARG A 53 8.60 10.20 7.49
CA ARG A 53 9.10 11.52 7.90
C ARG A 53 8.68 12.60 6.90
N TYR A 54 8.80 12.33 5.61
CA TYR A 54 8.32 13.23 4.54
C TYR A 54 6.81 13.49 4.64
N TYR A 55 6.01 12.42 4.82
CA TYR A 55 4.55 12.51 4.90
C TYR A 55 4.08 13.30 6.13
N GLU A 56 4.78 13.17 7.26
CA GLU A 56 4.49 13.90 8.50
C GLU A 56 5.04 15.34 8.50
N THR A 57 5.93 15.71 7.57
CA THR A 57 6.39 17.09 7.40
C THR A 57 5.19 18.00 7.07
N PRO A 58 5.03 19.16 7.76
CA PRO A 58 3.98 20.13 7.44
C PRO A 58 4.02 20.56 5.98
N GLU A 59 2.86 20.74 5.35
CA GLU A 59 2.77 21.03 3.91
C GLU A 59 3.64 22.21 3.47
N ALA A 60 3.62 23.31 4.24
CA ALA A 60 4.42 24.51 3.96
C ALA A 60 5.96 24.28 4.00
N GLN A 61 6.42 23.17 4.59
CA GLN A 61 7.83 22.80 4.72
C GLN A 61 8.23 21.67 3.75
N ARG A 62 7.29 21.12 2.96
CA ARG A 62 7.60 20.08 1.98
C ARG A 62 8.25 20.70 0.74
N GLU A 63 9.55 20.52 0.60
CA GLU A 63 10.32 21.04 -0.54
C GLU A 63 9.94 20.39 -1.89
N LYS A 64 9.46 19.14 -1.84
CA LYS A 64 9.10 18.35 -3.01
C LYS A 64 7.74 17.71 -2.87
N LEU A 65 7.10 17.49 -4.01
CA LEU A 65 5.86 16.73 -4.10
C LEU A 65 6.21 15.29 -4.48
N TYR A 66 6.13 14.39 -3.50
CA TYR A 66 6.40 12.97 -3.66
C TYR A 66 5.12 12.14 -3.55
N ASN A 67 5.07 11.05 -4.29
CA ASN A 67 3.97 10.11 -4.25
C ASN A 67 4.48 8.65 -4.19
N VAL A 68 3.76 7.79 -3.49
CA VAL A 68 4.00 6.34 -3.44
C VAL A 68 2.72 5.65 -3.87
N ILE A 69 2.81 4.90 -4.97
CA ILE A 69 1.67 4.16 -5.56
C ILE A 69 2.00 2.68 -5.84
N SER A 70 3.26 2.28 -5.69
CA SER A 70 3.77 0.94 -6.00
C SER A 70 4.16 0.13 -4.76
N LEU A 71 3.69 0.52 -3.56
CA LEU A 71 3.91 -0.28 -2.35
C LEU A 71 3.03 -1.53 -2.38
N GLU A 72 3.59 -2.61 -2.91
CA GLU A 72 3.08 -3.97 -2.71
C GLU A 72 3.41 -4.41 -1.27
N PHE A 73 2.45 -4.98 -0.54
CA PHE A 73 2.58 -5.30 0.89
C PHE A 73 2.14 -6.72 1.25
N SER A 74 1.94 -7.59 0.28
CA SER A 74 1.84 -9.03 0.51
C SER A 74 3.11 -9.52 1.22
N HIS A 75 2.98 -10.58 2.00
CA HIS A 75 4.03 -11.15 2.84
C HIS A 75 4.53 -10.19 3.94
N THR A 76 3.72 -9.18 4.28
CA THR A 76 3.92 -8.33 5.46
C THR A 76 2.76 -8.49 6.43
N LYS A 77 2.88 -7.95 7.65
CA LYS A 77 1.78 -7.99 8.62
C LYS A 77 0.52 -7.24 8.13
N LEU A 78 0.69 -6.31 7.18
CA LEU A 78 -0.42 -5.51 6.62
C LEU A 78 -1.38 -6.37 5.79
N GLU A 79 -0.90 -7.45 5.15
CA GLU A 79 -1.74 -8.34 4.33
C GLU A 79 -2.93 -8.90 5.13
N ASN A 80 -2.74 -9.17 6.42
CA ASN A 80 -3.72 -9.85 7.26
C ASN A 80 -4.90 -8.93 7.67
N ILE A 81 -4.76 -7.62 7.43
CA ILE A 81 -5.76 -6.61 7.79
C ILE A 81 -6.37 -5.89 6.58
N VAL A 82 -5.91 -6.22 5.36
CA VAL A 82 -6.48 -5.72 4.11
C VAL A 82 -6.98 -6.90 3.30
N LYS A 83 -8.25 -6.87 2.90
CA LYS A 83 -8.84 -7.86 1.99
C LYS A 83 -9.56 -7.15 0.85
N ARG A 84 -9.24 -7.55 -0.38
CA ARG A 84 -9.96 -7.15 -1.59
C ARG A 84 -11.36 -7.78 -1.64
N PRO A 85 -12.26 -7.34 -2.55
CA PRO A 85 -13.61 -7.90 -2.63
C PRO A 85 -13.60 -9.39 -2.96
N ASN A 86 -14.54 -10.15 -2.39
CA ASN A 86 -14.62 -11.61 -2.56
C ASN A 86 -14.68 -12.05 -4.04
N VAL A 87 -15.36 -11.27 -4.89
CA VAL A 87 -15.47 -11.59 -6.32
C VAL A 87 -14.12 -11.58 -7.03
N VAL A 88 -13.15 -10.78 -6.56
CA VAL A 88 -11.81 -10.73 -7.14
C VAL A 88 -11.06 -12.03 -6.87
N ASP A 89 -11.19 -12.59 -5.65
CA ASP A 89 -10.59 -13.89 -5.30
C ASP A 89 -11.10 -15.03 -6.22
N LEU A 90 -12.35 -14.96 -6.67
CA LEU A 90 -12.96 -15.98 -7.55
C LEU A 90 -12.47 -15.94 -9.01
N VAL A 91 -11.92 -14.81 -9.47
CA VAL A 91 -11.59 -14.61 -10.89
C VAL A 91 -10.13 -14.25 -11.13
N ASP A 92 -9.36 -13.93 -10.09
CA ASP A 92 -7.95 -13.59 -10.21
C ASP A 92 -7.13 -14.77 -10.73
N TRP A 93 -6.36 -14.55 -11.78
CA TRP A 93 -5.48 -15.56 -12.36
C TRP A 93 -4.38 -15.99 -11.40
N VAL A 94 -3.87 -15.09 -10.54
CA VAL A 94 -2.83 -15.47 -9.57
C VAL A 94 -3.37 -16.51 -8.58
N ASP A 95 -4.62 -16.36 -8.13
CA ASP A 95 -5.21 -17.29 -7.15
C ASP A 95 -5.74 -18.57 -7.79
N ASN A 96 -6.28 -18.47 -9.02
CA ASN A 96 -7.03 -19.57 -9.65
C ASN A 96 -6.23 -20.34 -10.70
N MET A 97 -5.16 -19.77 -11.26
CA MET A 97 -4.43 -20.35 -12.40
C MET A 97 -2.95 -20.54 -12.11
N TRP A 98 -2.32 -19.71 -11.26
CA TRP A 98 -0.92 -19.88 -10.93
C TRP A 98 -0.69 -21.11 -10.02
N PRO A 99 0.37 -21.91 -10.23
CA PRO A 99 0.66 -23.03 -9.36
C PRO A 99 0.90 -22.58 -7.91
N GLN A 100 0.07 -23.07 -6.99
CA GLN A 100 0.06 -22.58 -5.60
C GLN A 100 1.38 -22.77 -4.86
N HIS A 101 2.13 -23.84 -5.18
CA HIS A 101 3.45 -24.11 -4.60
C HIS A 101 4.54 -23.14 -5.08
N LEU A 102 4.26 -22.26 -6.05
CA LEU A 102 5.16 -21.23 -6.56
C LEU A 102 4.75 -19.81 -6.16
N LYS A 103 3.69 -19.66 -5.38
CA LYS A 103 3.16 -18.34 -4.96
C LYS A 103 3.87 -17.80 -3.71
N GLU A 104 5.11 -18.23 -3.48
CA GLU A 104 5.92 -17.79 -2.33
C GLU A 104 6.21 -16.29 -2.35
#